data_AF-A0A1G8TQ14-F1
#
_entry.id   AF-A0A1G8TQ14-F1
#
_cell.length_a   1.000
_cell.length_b   1.000
_cell.length_c   1.000
_cell.angle_alpha   90.00
_cell.angle_beta   90.00
_cell.angle_gamma   90.00
#
_symmetry.space_group_name_H-M   'P 1'
#
loop_
_entity.id
_entity.type
_entity.pdbx_description
1 polymer ?
#
loop_
_entity_poly.entity_id
_entity_poly.type
_entity_poly.pdbx_seq_one_letter_code
_entity_poly.pdbx_strand_id
1 'polypeptide(L)'
;MRVLSVAFFALASLAQAHAQEKIKTPESACSYTTSRGDTYTVPGGKALCWRVPAPSYKEYTLLHCDGPMFREVVRVKRSDPRCDKYEERQ
;
A
#
# COMPACT_ATOMS: atom_id res chain seq x y z
N MET A 1 67.20 -10.02 24.70
CA MET A 1 66.26 -10.93 24.00
C MET A 1 65.61 -10.14 22.87
N ARG A 2 65.76 -10.59 21.63
CA ARG A 2 65.25 -9.90 20.43
C ARG A 2 63.82 -10.37 20.18
N VAL A 3 62.83 -9.49 20.23
CA VAL A 3 61.42 -9.83 19.97
C VAL A 3 61.15 -9.52 18.50
N LEU A 4 61.03 -10.58 17.70
CA LEU A 4 60.70 -10.51 16.28
C LEU A 4 59.18 -10.38 16.09
N SER A 5 58.86 -9.42 15.23
CA SER A 5 57.65 -9.17 14.46
C SER A 5 56.64 -10.31 14.30
N VAL A 6 55.35 -10.00 14.43
CA VAL A 6 54.28 -10.65 13.66
C VAL A 6 53.25 -9.60 13.26
N ALA A 7 53.31 -9.15 12.02
CA ALA A 7 52.18 -8.55 11.33
C ALA A 7 51.46 -9.67 10.57
N PHE A 8 50.17 -9.87 10.84
CA PHE A 8 49.29 -10.67 10.00
C PHE A 8 48.02 -9.88 9.71
N PHE A 9 47.95 -9.37 8.49
CA PHE A 9 46.72 -8.95 7.84
C PHE A 9 45.87 -10.20 7.60
N ALA A 10 44.69 -10.27 8.23
CA ALA A 10 43.64 -11.17 7.80
C ALA A 10 42.48 -10.31 7.26
N LEU A 11 42.47 -10.15 5.93
CA LEU A 11 41.26 -9.77 5.18
C LEU A 11 40.24 -10.90 5.37
N ALA A 12 39.39 -10.80 6.38
CA ALA A 12 38.18 -11.59 6.45
C ALA A 12 37.11 -10.89 5.60
N SER A 13 37.13 -11.24 4.32
CA SER A 13 36.02 -11.27 3.36
C SER A 13 34.68 -10.75 3.87
N LEU A 14 34.13 -9.77 3.14
CA LEU A 14 32.72 -9.43 3.14
C LEU A 14 31.89 -10.72 3.08
N ALA A 15 31.31 -11.11 4.22
CA ALA A 15 30.11 -11.91 4.20
C ALA A 15 29.00 -10.98 3.69
N GLN A 16 28.90 -10.87 2.37
CA GLN A 16 27.74 -10.34 1.69
C GLN A 16 26.62 -11.34 1.98
N ALA A 17 25.96 -11.15 3.13
CA ALA A 17 24.74 -11.84 3.46
C ALA A 17 23.72 -11.42 2.40
N HIS A 18 23.63 -12.23 1.36
CA HIS A 18 22.48 -12.29 0.48
C HIS A 18 21.31 -12.79 1.34
N ALA A 19 20.78 -11.91 2.19
CA ALA A 19 19.42 -12.02 2.66
C ALA A 19 18.55 -11.75 1.44
N GLN A 20 18.34 -12.82 0.68
CA GLN A 20 17.24 -12.98 -0.24
C GLN A 20 15.95 -12.98 0.61
N GLU A 21 15.59 -11.81 1.15
CA GLU A 21 14.27 -11.61 1.70
C GLU A 21 13.32 -11.48 0.52
N LYS A 22 12.81 -12.65 0.11
CA LYS A 22 11.44 -12.87 -0.32
C LYS A 22 10.75 -11.62 -0.86
N ILE A 23 10.69 -11.56 -2.19
CA ILE A 23 9.75 -10.79 -3.01
C ILE A 23 8.48 -10.46 -2.21
N LYS A 24 8.44 -9.27 -1.60
CA LYS A 24 7.21 -8.57 -1.33
C LYS A 24 7.27 -7.38 -2.25
N THR A 25 6.65 -7.55 -3.42
CA THR A 25 6.07 -6.41 -4.14
C THR A 25 5.58 -5.42 -3.09
N PRO A 26 5.92 -4.12 -3.18
CA PRO A 26 5.37 -3.15 -2.24
C PRO A 26 3.87 -3.38 -2.25
N GLU A 27 3.28 -3.74 -1.10
CA GLU A 27 1.84 -3.94 -1.00
C GLU A 27 1.23 -2.64 -1.49
N SER A 28 0.70 -2.68 -2.71
CA SER A 28 0.34 -1.47 -3.43
C SER A 28 -0.81 -0.83 -2.70
N ALA A 29 -0.55 0.22 -1.93
CA ALA A 29 -1.55 0.80 -1.07
C ALA A 29 -2.05 2.12 -1.65
N CYS A 30 -3.35 2.33 -1.55
CA CYS A 30 -4.01 3.56 -1.98
C CYS A 30 -4.42 4.34 -0.73
N SER A 31 -4.09 5.63 -0.69
CA SER A 31 -4.47 6.50 0.42
C SER A 31 -5.51 7.53 0.00
N TYR A 32 -6.44 7.84 0.89
CA TYR A 32 -7.38 8.94 0.69
C TYR A 32 -7.62 9.69 2.00
N THR A 33 -7.91 10.99 1.87
CA THR A 33 -8.25 11.85 3.00
C THR A 33 -9.74 12.18 2.96
N THR A 34 -10.43 11.94 4.07
CA THR A 34 -11.86 12.25 4.20
C THR A 34 -12.11 13.74 4.37
N SER A 35 -13.37 14.19 4.25
CA SER A 35 -13.77 15.57 4.57
C SER A 35 -13.44 16.00 6.00
N ARG A 36 -13.26 15.04 6.92
CA ARG A 36 -12.88 15.28 8.31
C ARG A 36 -11.37 15.46 8.51
N GLY A 37 -10.57 15.28 7.48
CA GLY A 37 -9.10 15.35 7.54
C GLY A 37 -8.42 14.03 7.89
N ASP A 38 -9.18 12.98 8.21
CA ASP A 38 -8.62 11.65 8.48
C ASP A 38 -8.07 11.03 7.19
N THR A 39 -6.82 10.55 7.24
CA THR A 39 -6.19 9.84 6.12
C THR A 39 -6.25 8.34 6.34
N TYR A 40 -6.83 7.62 5.39
CA TYR A 40 -6.97 6.17 5.41
C TYR A 40 -6.07 5.54 4.36
N THR A 41 -5.48 4.40 4.70
CA THR A 41 -4.67 3.59 3.78
C THR A 41 -5.42 2.30 3.48
N VAL A 42 -5.52 1.96 2.20
CA VAL A 42 -6.26 0.81 1.70
C VAL A 42 -5.30 -0.15 1.03
N PRO A 43 -5.22 -1.41 1.49
CA PRO A 43 -4.36 -2.42 0.88
C PRO A 43 -4.71 -2.67 -0.59
N GLY A 44 -3.70 -3.05 -1.36
CA GLY A 44 -3.87 -3.43 -2.76
C GLY A 44 -4.86 -4.57 -2.94
N GLY A 45 -5.65 -4.49 -4.01
CA GLY A 45 -6.67 -5.48 -4.31
C GLY A 45 -8.00 -5.27 -3.56
N LYS A 46 -8.07 -4.34 -2.61
CA LYS A 46 -9.32 -3.98 -1.92
C LYS A 46 -10.16 -2.98 -2.72
N ALA A 47 -11.45 -2.93 -2.41
CA ALA A 47 -12.40 -2.08 -3.11
C ALA A 47 -13.18 -1.18 -2.14
N LEU A 48 -13.37 0.07 -2.56
CA LEU A 48 -14.08 1.10 -1.81
C LEU A 48 -15.21 1.66 -2.66
N CYS A 49 -16.21 2.25 -2.01
CA CYS A 49 -17.34 2.86 -2.70
C CYS A 49 -17.54 4.29 -2.24
N TRP A 50 -17.36 5.24 -3.16
CA TRP A 50 -17.53 6.66 -2.90
C TRP A 50 -18.88 7.14 -3.40
N ARG A 51 -19.61 7.86 -2.55
CA ARG A 51 -20.92 8.39 -2.92
C ARG A 51 -20.78 9.30 -4.15
N VAL A 52 -21.63 9.07 -5.13
CA VAL A 52 -21.73 9.98 -6.28
C VAL A 52 -22.27 11.33 -5.76
N PRO A 53 -21.75 12.46 -6.25
CA PRO A 53 -22.29 13.77 -5.90
C PRO A 53 -23.80 13.89 -6.21
N ALA A 54 -24.45 14.85 -5.57
CA ALA A 54 -25.85 15.16 -5.86
C ALA A 54 -26.07 15.38 -7.38
N PRO A 55 -27.21 14.97 -7.95
CA PRO A 55 -28.44 14.51 -7.29
C PRO A 55 -28.51 12.99 -7.05
N SER A 56 -27.44 12.22 -7.28
CA SER A 56 -27.52 10.75 -7.17
C SER A 56 -27.35 10.25 -5.73
N TYR A 57 -28.41 10.34 -4.93
CA TYR A 57 -28.39 10.06 -3.49
C TYR A 57 -28.29 8.56 -3.10
N LYS A 58 -28.34 7.64 -4.07
CA LYS A 58 -28.25 6.17 -3.82
C LYS A 58 -27.17 5.46 -4.63
N GLU A 59 -26.31 6.21 -5.30
CA GLU A 59 -25.26 5.64 -6.15
C GLU A 59 -23.88 5.91 -5.57
N TYR A 60 -23.01 4.93 -5.77
CA TYR A 60 -21.62 4.96 -5.36
C TYR A 60 -20.76 4.58 -6.55
N THR A 61 -19.58 5.15 -6.65
CA THR A 61 -18.54 4.73 -7.59
C THR A 61 -17.69 3.68 -6.89
N LEU A 62 -17.67 2.47 -7.43
CA LEU A 62 -16.77 1.40 -7.01
C LEU A 62 -15.36 1.74 -7.48
N LEU A 63 -14.45 1.85 -6.52
CA LEU A 63 -13.04 2.14 -6.68
C LEU A 63 -12.24 0.90 -6.30
N HIS A 64 -11.34 0.47 -7.17
CA HIS A 64 -10.41 -0.62 -6.87
C HIS A 64 -9.03 -0.05 -6.60
N CYS A 65 -8.36 -0.54 -5.55
CA CYS A 65 -6.99 -0.16 -5.28
C CYS A 65 -6.04 -1.04 -6.09
N ASP A 66 -5.49 -0.47 -7.16
CA ASP A 66 -4.62 -1.14 -8.13
C ASP A 66 -3.34 -0.30 -8.29
N GLY A 67 -2.43 -0.36 -7.31
CA GLY A 67 -1.24 0.49 -7.28
C GLY A 67 -1.27 1.60 -6.21
N PRO A 68 -0.63 2.76 -6.46
CA PRO A 68 -0.69 3.93 -5.57
C PRO A 68 -1.99 4.76 -5.73
N MET A 69 -2.86 4.39 -6.67
CA MET A 69 -4.05 5.16 -7.04
C MET A 69 -5.29 4.29 -7.11
N PHE A 70 -6.44 4.89 -6.80
CA PHE A 70 -7.74 4.26 -7.00
C PHE A 70 -8.14 4.32 -8.47
N ARG A 71 -8.62 3.20 -9.00
CA ARG A 71 -9.22 3.12 -10.32
C ARG A 71 -10.74 3.05 -10.20
N GLU A 72 -11.45 3.93 -10.91
CA GLU A 72 -12.91 3.86 -11.01
C GLU A 72 -13.30 2.65 -11.88
N VAL A 73 -14.19 1.80 -11.37
CA VAL A 73 -14.63 0.57 -12.04
C VAL A 73 -16.03 0.75 -12.62
N VAL A 74 -17.03 0.99 -11.76
CA VAL A 74 -18.44 1.08 -12.14
C VAL A 74 -19.26 1.78 -11.06
N ARG A 75 -20.46 2.25 -11.42
CA ARG A 75 -21.44 2.70 -10.43
C ARG A 75 -22.22 1.52 -9.84
N VAL A 76 -22.40 1.55 -8.53
CA VAL A 76 -23.10 0.53 -7.75
C VAL A 76 -24.11 1.18 -6.81
N LYS A 77 -25.06 0.39 -6.33
CA LYS A 77 -25.98 0.83 -5.27
C LYS A 77 -25.36 0.60 -3.90
N ARG A 78 -25.92 1.25 -2.88
CA ARG A 78 -25.59 0.93 -1.48
C ARG A 78 -25.84 -0.55 -1.22
N SER A 79 -24.96 -1.18 -0.45
CA SER A 79 -24.96 -2.62 -0.14
C SER A 79 -24.51 -3.57 -1.26
N ASP A 80 -23.88 -3.07 -2.33
CA ASP A 80 -23.12 -3.92 -3.26
C ASP A 80 -22.02 -4.69 -2.48
N PRO A 81 -21.92 -6.02 -2.63
CA PRO A 81 -21.02 -6.86 -1.86
C PRO A 81 -19.54 -6.65 -2.19
N ARG A 82 -19.22 -5.95 -3.29
CA ARG A 82 -17.84 -5.62 -3.67
C ARG A 82 -17.30 -4.39 -2.95
N CYS A 83 -18.15 -3.65 -2.23
CA CYS A 83 -17.71 -2.49 -1.45
C CYS A 83 -17.29 -2.93 -0.05
N ASP A 84 -16.00 -2.89 0.27
CA ASP A 84 -15.55 -3.12 1.65
C ASP A 84 -15.93 -1.96 2.57
N LYS A 85 -16.01 -0.74 2.01
CA LYS A 85 -16.33 0.48 2.74
C LYS A 85 -17.15 1.45 1.87
N TYR A 86 -18.05 2.18 2.51
CA TYR A 86 -18.84 3.26 1.90
C TYR A 86 -18.42 4.60 2.49
N GLU A 87 -18.01 5.53 1.63
CA GLU A 87 -17.62 6.88 2.02
C GLU A 87 -18.52 7.91 1.34
N GLU A 88 -18.75 9.03 2.03
CA GLU A 88 -19.40 10.19 1.45
C GLU A 88 -18.31 11.08 0.83
N ARG A 89 -18.31 11.21 -0.51
CA ARG A 89 -17.37 12.11 -1.21
C ARG A 89 -17.64 13.55 -0.72
N GLN A 90 -16.57 14.32 -0.52
CA GLN A 90 -16.60 15.70 -0.02
C GLN A 90 -17.61 16.58 -0.78
#